data_AF-A0A960G9J4-F1
#
_entry.id   AF-A0A960G9J4-F1
#
_cell.length_a   1.000
_cell.length_b   1.000
_cell.length_c   1.000
_cell.angle_alpha   90.00
_cell.angle_beta   90.00
_cell.angle_gamma   90.00
#
_symmetry.space_group_name_H-M   'P 1'
#
loop_
_entity.id
_entity.type
_entity.pdbx_description
1 polymer ?
#
loop_
_entity_poly.entity_id
_entity_poly.type
_entity_poly.pdbx_seq_one_letter_code
_entity_poly.pdbx_strand_id
1 'polypeptide(L)'
;FVREPLILRLYGTARAVHPRDEEWDELTGLFPPLLGARNVFVLDVDLVQTSCGYGVPEFEFVQQRELMDNWATKKGPDGLAAYQQEHNLVSIDGFPTGL
;
A
#
# COMPACT_ATOMS: atom_id res chain seq x y z
N PHE A 1 -22.07 -10.05 -6.63
CA PHE A 1 -20.94 -10.07 -7.59
C PHE A 1 -21.26 -10.96 -8.80
N VAL A 2 -22.43 -10.81 -9.42
CA VAL A 2 -22.82 -11.55 -10.65
C VAL A 2 -22.86 -10.56 -11.81
N ARG A 3 -21.72 -9.98 -12.16
CA ARG A 3 -21.54 -9.18 -13.36
C ARG A 3 -20.23 -9.60 -14.02
N GLU A 4 -20.21 -9.52 -15.35
CA GLU A 4 -19.07 -9.87 -16.19
C GLU A 4 -17.76 -9.37 -15.57
N PRO A 5 -16.74 -10.24 -15.43
CA PRO A 5 -15.50 -9.82 -14.81
C PRO A 5 -14.84 -8.71 -15.65
N LEU A 6 -14.19 -7.79 -14.96
CA LEU A 6 -13.49 -6.68 -15.57
C LEU A 6 -12.16 -6.48 -14.87
N ILE A 7 -11.07 -6.68 -15.60
CA ILE A 7 -9.73 -6.32 -15.13
C ILE A 7 -9.41 -4.94 -15.69
N LEU A 8 -9.04 -4.01 -14.80
CA LEU A 8 -8.45 -2.72 -15.15
C LEU A 8 -6.94 -2.78 -14.96
N ARG A 9 -6.19 -2.35 -15.98
CA ARG A 9 -4.76 -2.10 -15.89
C ARG A 9 -4.53 -0.60 -16.02
N LEU A 10 -3.92 0.00 -15.00
CA LEU A 10 -3.59 1.42 -14.95
C LEU A 10 -2.08 1.55 -15.19
N TYR A 11 -1.71 2.39 -16.16
CA TYR A 11 -0.32 2.71 -16.48
C TYR A 11 -0.11 4.20 -16.29
N GLY A 12 1.02 4.57 -15.72
CA GLY A 12 1.30 5.94 -15.36
C GLY A 12 2.60 6.10 -14.61
N THR A 13 2.87 7.32 -14.16
CA THR A 13 4.03 7.64 -13.34
C THR A 13 3.59 7.79 -11.89
N ALA A 14 4.30 7.13 -10.97
CA ALA A 14 4.02 7.23 -9.55
C ALA A 14 5.13 8.00 -8.82
N ARG A 15 4.73 8.81 -7.84
CA ARG A 15 5.63 9.34 -6.81
C ARG A 15 5.29 8.74 -5.45
N ALA A 16 6.30 8.57 -4.61
CA ALA A 16 6.12 8.21 -3.22
C ALA A 16 5.97 9.49 -2.37
N VAL A 17 5.06 9.45 -1.40
CA VAL A 17 4.87 10.43 -0.34
C VAL A 17 5.12 9.73 0.99
N HIS A 18 5.91 10.34 1.84
CA HIS A 18 6.37 9.80 3.12
C HIS A 18 5.80 10.59 4.31
N PRO A 19 5.85 10.06 5.55
CA PRO A 19 5.36 10.74 6.75
C PRO A 19 5.90 12.15 7.02
N ARG A 20 7.05 12.48 6.43
CA ARG A 20 7.71 13.78 6.57
C ARG A 20 7.30 14.81 5.52
N ASP A 21 6.55 14.38 4.51
CA ASP A 21 6.16 15.24 3.39
C ASP A 21 4.85 15.97 3.74
N GLU A 22 4.72 17.22 3.30
CA GLU A 22 3.62 18.11 3.69
C GLU A 22 2.21 17.56 3.34
N GLU A 23 2.11 16.79 2.26
CA GLU A 23 0.86 16.22 1.76
C GLU A 23 0.43 14.93 2.49
N TRP A 24 1.24 14.43 3.44
CA TRP A 24 1.02 13.13 4.07
C TRP A 24 -0.31 13.04 4.82
N ASP A 25 -0.61 14.02 5.68
CA ASP A 25 -1.81 13.98 6.52
C ASP A 25 -3.09 14.06 5.67
N GLU A 26 -3.06 14.86 4.59
CA GLU A 26 -4.18 14.95 3.65
C GLU A 26 -4.42 13.61 2.94
N LEU A 27 -3.37 13.02 2.37
CA LEU A 27 -3.47 11.80 1.57
C LEU A 27 -3.80 10.58 2.42
N THR A 28 -3.21 10.46 3.62
CA THR A 28 -3.51 9.35 4.53
C THR A 28 -4.91 9.45 5.12
N GLY A 29 -5.45 10.67 5.26
CA GLY A 29 -6.84 10.90 5.68
C GLY A 29 -7.90 10.32 4.73
N LEU A 30 -7.52 9.95 3.50
CA LEU A 30 -8.39 9.26 2.54
C LEU A 30 -8.62 7.78 2.88
N PHE A 31 -7.89 7.23 3.86
CA PHE A 31 -7.91 5.83 4.25
C PHE A 31 -8.28 5.66 5.74
N PRO A 32 -8.75 4.47 6.14
CA PRO A 32 -8.79 4.12 7.56
C PRO A 32 -7.40 4.23 8.21
N PRO A 33 -7.31 4.63 9.49
CA PRO A 33 -6.03 4.76 10.18
C PRO A 33 -5.20 3.46 10.13
N LEU A 34 -3.94 3.57 9.73
CA LEU A 34 -3.02 2.45 9.62
C LEU A 34 -1.69 2.79 10.32
N LEU A 35 -1.47 2.21 11.50
CA LEU A 35 -0.27 2.46 12.33
C LEU A 35 1.05 2.15 11.59
N GLY A 36 1.01 1.18 10.67
CA GLY A 36 2.16 0.76 9.88
C GLY A 36 2.35 1.49 8.57
N ALA A 37 1.60 2.56 8.27
CA ALA A 37 1.72 3.30 7.03
C ALA A 37 3.11 3.96 6.91
N ARG A 38 3.78 3.76 5.77
CA ARG A 38 5.15 4.27 5.52
C ARG A 38 5.28 5.06 4.22
N ASN A 39 4.43 4.77 3.25
CA ASN A 39 4.44 5.39 1.93
C ASN A 39 2.99 5.49 1.44
N VAL A 40 2.66 6.61 0.80
CA VAL A 40 1.52 6.73 -0.09
C VAL A 40 2.08 6.86 -1.51
N PHE A 41 1.55 6.07 -2.44
CA PHE A 41 1.93 6.21 -3.85
C PHE A 41 0.84 6.99 -4.59
N VAL A 42 1.20 8.15 -5.11
CA VAL A 42 0.33 8.96 -5.97
C VAL A 42 0.68 8.62 -7.41
N LEU A 43 -0.28 8.02 -8.12
CA LEU A 43 -0.14 7.58 -9.51
C LEU A 43 -0.90 8.53 -10.44
N ASP A 44 -0.17 9.24 -11.29
CA ASP A 44 -0.73 9.97 -12.42
C ASP A 44 -0.95 9.00 -13.58
N VAL A 45 -2.21 8.73 -13.92
CA VAL A 45 -2.59 7.69 -14.88
C VAL A 45 -2.60 8.25 -16.32
N ASP A 46 -1.76 7.67 -17.17
CA ASP A 46 -1.62 8.03 -18.60
C ASP A 46 -2.46 7.14 -19.52
N LEU A 47 -2.66 5.87 -19.12
CA LEU A 47 -3.36 4.87 -19.93
C LEU A 47 -4.13 3.88 -19.06
N VAL A 48 -5.33 3.55 -19.52
CA VAL A 48 -6.18 2.50 -18.95
C VAL A 48 -6.43 1.43 -20.01
N GLN A 49 -6.22 0.17 -19.64
CA GLN A 49 -6.62 -0.98 -20.44
C GLN A 49 -7.61 -1.86 -19.70
N THR A 50 -8.53 -2.46 -20.45
CA THR A 50 -9.56 -3.35 -19.91
C THR A 50 -9.43 -4.76 -20.50
N SER A 51 -9.84 -5.77 -19.75
CA SER A 51 -10.01 -7.13 -20.28
C SER A 51 -11.11 -7.88 -19.54
N CYS A 52 -11.81 -8.79 -20.23
CA CYS A 52 -13.00 -9.49 -19.74
C CYS A 52 -12.78 -10.44 -18.56
N GLY A 53 -11.53 -10.76 -18.20
CA GLY A 53 -11.21 -11.51 -16.97
C GLY A 53 -11.79 -12.92 -16.88
N TYR A 54 -12.25 -13.54 -17.98
CA TYR A 54 -12.89 -14.88 -17.96
C TYR A 54 -11.99 -16.01 -17.43
N GLY A 55 -10.67 -15.82 -17.42
CA GLY A 55 -9.72 -16.78 -16.85
C GLY A 55 -9.36 -16.52 -15.38
N VAL A 56 -9.94 -15.51 -14.72
CA VAL A 56 -9.67 -15.21 -13.31
C VAL A 56 -10.47 -16.18 -12.44
N PRO A 57 -9.84 -16.94 -11.52
CA PRO A 57 -10.56 -17.84 -10.64
C PRO A 57 -11.52 -17.10 -9.71
N GLU A 58 -12.66 -17.71 -9.41
CA GLU A 58 -13.56 -17.21 -8.38
C GLU A 58 -12.97 -17.46 -7.00
N PHE A 59 -13.03 -16.44 -6.14
CA PHE A 59 -12.65 -16.53 -4.75
C PHE A 59 -13.72 -15.88 -3.89
N GLU A 60 -13.98 -16.49 -2.74
CA GLU A 60 -14.81 -15.90 -1.70
C GLU A 60 -13.93 -15.09 -0.74
N PHE A 61 -14.29 -13.83 -0.54
CA PHE A 61 -13.68 -13.02 0.51
C PHE A 61 -14.17 -13.51 1.87
N VAL A 62 -13.26 -14.02 2.69
CA VAL A 62 -13.58 -14.47 4.06
C VAL A 62 -13.44 -13.31 5.04
N GLN A 63 -12.23 -12.78 5.20
CA GLN A 63 -11.93 -11.65 6.09
C GLN A 63 -10.49 -11.13 5.87
N GLN A 64 -10.21 -9.93 6.40
CA GLN A 64 -8.84 -9.43 6.56
C GLN A 64 -8.13 -10.11 7.73
N ARG A 65 -6.80 -10.25 7.65
CA ARG A 65 -5.99 -10.76 8.76
C ARG A 65 -5.61 -9.63 9.70
N GLU A 66 -5.97 -9.76 10.98
CA GLU A 66 -5.65 -8.77 12.02
C GLU A 66 -4.19 -8.84 12.51
N LEU A 67 -3.44 -9.85 12.08
CA LEU A 67 -2.10 -10.13 12.63
C LEU A 67 -1.14 -8.96 12.47
N MET A 68 -1.23 -8.25 11.35
CA MET A 68 -0.40 -7.07 11.06
C MET A 68 -0.76 -5.90 11.98
N ASP A 69 -2.05 -5.60 12.14
CA ASP A 69 -2.53 -4.52 12.99
C ASP A 69 -2.23 -4.78 14.46
N ASN A 70 -2.41 -6.04 14.89
CA ASN A 70 -2.06 -6.49 16.24
C ASN A 70 -0.55 -6.39 16.50
N TRP A 71 0.29 -6.76 15.53
CA TRP A 71 1.74 -6.62 15.62
C TRP A 71 2.17 -5.15 15.71
N ALA A 72 1.59 -4.30 14.86
CA ALA A 72 1.88 -2.87 14.84
C ALA A 72 1.44 -2.19 16.15
N THR A 73 0.24 -2.50 16.63
CA THR A 73 -0.29 -2.02 17.91
C THR A 73 0.61 -2.44 19.08
N LYS A 74 1.06 -3.70 19.09
CA LYS A 74 1.95 -4.22 20.14
C LYS A 74 3.33 -3.55 20.12
N LYS A 75 3.86 -3.20 18.94
CA LYS A 75 5.13 -2.48 18.80
C LYS A 75 5.02 -1.02 19.24
N GLY A 76 3.88 -0.38 18.96
CA GLY A 76 3.69 1.04 19.16
C GLY A 76 4.54 1.90 18.21
N PRO A 77 4.37 3.24 18.23
CA PRO A 77 5.05 4.15 17.30
C PRO A 77 6.58 4.02 17.34
N ASP A 78 7.18 4.06 18.53
CA ASP A 78 8.63 4.00 18.68
C ASP A 78 9.20 2.64 18.25
N GLY A 79 8.50 1.55 18.58
CA GLY A 79 8.90 0.21 18.19
C GLY A 79 8.79 -0.03 16.68
N LEU A 80 7.82 0.63 16.02
CA LEU A 80 7.69 0.62 14.57
C LEU A 80 8.79 1.44 13.89
N ALA A 81 9.14 2.60 14.44
CA ALA A 81 10.23 3.42 13.94
C ALA A 81 11.57 2.69 14.05
N ALA A 82 11.87 2.08 15.21
CA ALA A 82 13.08 1.29 15.41
C ALA A 82 13.16 0.10 14.44
N TYR A 83 12.05 -0.62 14.26
CA TYR A 83 11.97 -1.73 13.31
C TYR A 83 12.27 -1.28 11.87
N GLN A 84 11.78 -0.11 11.47
CA GLN A 84 12.03 0.44 10.14
C GLN A 84 13.51 0.77 9.92
N GLN A 85 14.15 1.38 10.91
CA GLN A 85 15.58 1.69 10.86
C GLN A 85 16.44 0.41 10.81
N GLU A 86 16.02 -0.66 11.50
CA GLU A 86 16.77 -1.93 11.51
C GLU A 86 16.61 -2.73 10.21
N HIS A 87 15.42 -2.72 9.61
CA HIS A 87 15.07 -3.69 8.56
C HIS A 87 14.70 -3.08 7.20
N ASN A 88 14.49 -1.77 7.11
CA ASN A 88 13.84 -1.17 5.94
C ASN A 88 14.60 0.01 5.32
N LEU A 89 15.88 0.21 5.66
CA LEU A 89 16.72 1.24 5.03
C LEU A 89 17.20 0.89 3.62
N VAL A 90 17.27 -0.41 3.30
CA VAL A 90 17.77 -0.92 2.02
C VAL A 90 16.74 -1.84 1.39
N SER A 91 16.45 -1.63 0.10
CA SER A 91 15.51 -2.46 -0.66
C SER A 91 16.11 -3.84 -0.97
N ILE A 92 15.26 -4.75 -1.45
CA ILE A 92 15.70 -6.07 -1.93
C ILE A 92 16.76 -5.98 -3.05
N ASP A 93 16.69 -4.93 -3.86
CA ASP A 93 17.63 -4.66 -4.96
C ASP A 93 18.83 -3.79 -4.52
N GLY A 94 18.95 -3.48 -3.22
CA GLY A 94 20.09 -2.75 -2.67
C GLY A 94 20.00 -1.22 -2.74
N PHE A 95 18.83 -0.66 -3.06
CA PHE A 95 18.66 0.79 -3.14
C PHE A 95 18.24 1.39 -1.78
N PRO A 96 18.64 2.64 -1.48
CA PRO A 96 18.14 3.33 -0.30
C PRO A 96 16.63 3.57 -0.42
N THR A 97 15.90 3.36 0.68
CA THR A 97 14.43 3.52 0.71
C THR A 97 13.97 4.93 1.06
N GLY A 98 14.89 5.78 1.50
CA GLY A 98 14.59 7.13 1.97
C GLY A 98 13.97 7.20 3.36
N LEU A 99 13.90 6.08 4.10
CA LEU A 99 13.56 6.07 5.53
C LEU A 99 14.74 6.48 6.43
#